data_AF-A0A7G5Z7K8-F1
#
_entry.id   AF-A0A7G5Z7K8-F1
#
_cell.length_a   1.000
_cell.length_b   1.000
_cell.length_c   1.000
_cell.angle_alpha   90.00
_cell.angle_beta   90.00
_cell.angle_gamma   90.00
#
_symmetry.space_group_name_H-M   'P 1'
#
loop_
_entity.id
_entity.type
_entity.pdbx_description
1 polymer ?
#
loop_
_entity_poly.entity_id
_entity_poly.type
_entity_poly.pdbx_seq_one_letter_code
_entity_poly.pdbx_strand_id
1 'polypeptide(L)'
;MRSRHNLLITGPCGVGKSWLSCALGHKACRETSPSPITECRVSLQPWRCHVATGGYTKMLSAIARLDLLILDDWRLEPLDAEQRRSLLEIAEDRYEARSIIVASQLPVDRWYELIGNPTIADAILDRLVHNAYRIDFKAEGAGWLTERP
;
A
#
# COMPACT_ATOMS: atom_id res chain seq x y z
N MET A 1 -4.80 4.37 14.33
CA MET A 1 -5.77 3.86 13.32
C MET A 1 -7.24 4.22 13.59
N ARG A 2 -7.61 4.81 14.74
CA ARG A 2 -9.00 5.23 15.02
C ARG A 2 -9.58 6.26 14.06
N SER A 3 -8.71 7.04 13.39
CA SER A 3 -9.10 8.08 12.43
C SER A 3 -9.14 7.60 10.98
N ARG A 4 -8.97 6.28 10.71
CA ARG A 4 -9.11 5.63 9.38
C ARG A 4 -8.30 6.26 8.23
N HIS A 5 -7.22 6.96 8.55
CA HIS A 5 -6.30 7.52 7.56
C HIS A 5 -5.41 6.42 6.96
N ASN A 6 -5.06 6.60 5.69
CA ASN A 6 -4.04 5.79 5.04
C ASN A 6 -2.64 6.30 5.40
N LEU A 7 -1.61 5.50 5.13
CA LEU A 7 -0.22 5.91 5.26
C LEU A 7 0.55 5.47 4.02
N LEU A 8 1.16 6.44 3.33
CA LEU A 8 2.02 6.20 2.19
C LEU A 8 3.47 6.37 2.62
N ILE A 9 4.27 5.33 2.43
CA ILE A 9 5.69 5.30 2.75
C ILE A 9 6.44 5.15 1.43
N THR A 10 7.13 6.19 0.98
CA THR A 10 7.92 6.15 -0.25
C THR A 10 9.41 6.31 0.03
N GLY A 11 10.27 5.94 -0.93
CA GLY A 11 11.71 6.12 -0.85
C GLY A 11 12.51 4.96 -1.43
N PRO A 12 13.83 5.13 -1.63
CA PRO A 12 14.68 4.15 -2.31
C PRO A 12 14.75 2.80 -1.60
N CYS A 13 15.24 1.76 -2.27
CA CYS A 13 15.42 0.44 -1.67
C CYS A 13 16.34 0.50 -0.43
N GLY A 14 16.11 -0.36 0.56
CA GLY A 14 16.98 -0.50 1.73
C GLY A 14 16.80 0.54 2.86
N VAL A 15 15.95 1.56 2.69
CA VAL A 15 15.74 2.62 3.71
C VAL A 15 14.79 2.26 4.86
N GLY A 16 14.35 1.00 4.96
CA GLY A 16 13.51 0.55 6.08
C GLY A 16 11.99 0.73 5.93
N LYS A 17 11.48 1.01 4.73
CA LYS A 17 10.02 1.16 4.47
C LYS A 17 9.19 -0.03 4.95
N SER A 18 9.59 -1.25 4.57
CA SER A 18 8.91 -2.50 4.92
C SER A 18 9.00 -2.79 6.43
N TRP A 19 10.12 -2.40 7.07
CA TRP A 19 10.29 -2.52 8.51
C TRP A 19 9.33 -1.59 9.24
N LEU A 20 9.23 -0.33 8.83
CA LEU A 20 8.32 0.64 9.45
C LEU A 20 6.85 0.21 9.29
N SER A 21 6.45 -0.26 8.11
CA SER A 21 5.08 -0.74 7.89
C SER A 21 4.75 -1.93 8.80
N CYS A 22 5.67 -2.89 8.96
CA CYS A 22 5.54 -4.01 9.90
C CYS A 22 5.45 -3.55 11.36
N ALA A 23 6.34 -2.64 11.78
CA ALA A 23 6.39 -2.16 13.14
C ALA A 23 5.10 -1.43 13.54
N LEU A 24 4.55 -0.61 12.62
CA LEU A 24 3.27 0.07 12.81
C LEU A 24 2.10 -0.91 12.85
N GLY A 25 2.10 -1.92 11.99
CA GLY A 25 1.10 -2.99 12.00
C GLY A 25 1.07 -3.77 13.31
N HIS A 26 2.24 -4.27 13.74
CA HIS A 26 2.39 -4.94 15.03
C HIS A 26 1.99 -4.05 16.22
N LYS A 27 2.31 -2.75 16.17
CA LYS A 27 1.89 -1.81 17.21
C LYS A 27 0.38 -1.62 17.23
N ALA A 28 -0.25 -1.49 16.06
CA ALA A 28 -1.70 -1.38 15.95
C ALA A 28 -2.40 -2.59 16.58
N CYS A 29 -1.95 -3.82 16.26
CA CYS A 29 -2.49 -5.05 16.84
C CYS A 29 -2.40 -5.11 18.38
N ARG A 30 -1.35 -4.52 18.97
CA ARG A 30 -1.15 -4.50 20.43
C ARG A 30 -1.98 -3.44 21.14
N GLU A 31 -2.27 -2.31 20.48
CA GLU A 31 -2.96 -1.17 21.12
C GLU A 31 -4.49 -1.24 21.04
N THR A 32 -5.05 -2.07 20.16
CA THR A 32 -6.50 -2.33 20.14
C THR A 32 -6.88 -3.43 21.14
N SER A 33 -7.34 -3.01 22.31
CA SER A 33 -8.15 -3.86 23.20
C SER A 33 -9.59 -3.36 23.18
N PRO A 34 -10.61 -4.22 22.94
CA PRO A 34 -10.57 -5.68 23.09
C PRO A 34 -10.52 -6.50 21.78
N SER A 35 -10.58 -5.89 20.59
CA SER A 35 -10.60 -6.63 19.31
C SER A 35 -9.21 -6.70 18.66
N PRO A 36 -8.70 -7.89 18.30
CA PRO A 36 -7.43 -8.01 17.58
C PRO A 36 -7.58 -7.39 16.18
N ILE A 37 -6.71 -6.43 15.84
CA ILE A 37 -6.57 -5.96 14.45
C ILE A 37 -6.03 -7.13 13.63
N THR A 38 -6.73 -7.47 12.55
CA THR A 38 -6.20 -8.41 11.56
C THR A 38 -5.40 -7.63 10.52
N GLU A 39 -4.13 -8.00 10.34
CA GLU A 39 -3.27 -7.44 9.30
C GLU A 39 -2.88 -8.49 8.25
N CYS A 40 -2.66 -8.05 7.01
CA CYS A 40 -2.04 -8.86 5.97
C CYS A 40 -1.06 -8.01 5.18
N ARG A 41 0.14 -8.55 4.98
CA ARG A 41 1.12 -8.03 4.02
C ARG A 41 0.87 -8.72 2.70
N VAL A 42 0.46 -7.95 1.70
CA VAL A 42 0.21 -8.46 0.36
C VAL A 42 1.25 -7.89 -0.58
N SER A 43 2.06 -8.78 -1.17
CA SER A 43 2.78 -8.46 -2.40
C SER A 43 1.79 -8.60 -3.57
N LEU A 44 1.90 -7.74 -4.58
CA LEU A 44 1.06 -7.82 -5.78
C LEU A 44 1.48 -8.95 -6.75
N GLN A 45 2.59 -9.66 -6.51
CA GLN A 45 3.06 -10.75 -7.38
C GLN A 45 2.17 -12.02 -7.39
N PRO A 46 1.68 -12.54 -6.25
CA PRO A 46 0.92 -13.80 -6.20
C PRO A 46 -0.50 -13.73 -6.76
N TRP A 47 -1.00 -12.55 -7.15
CA TRP A 47 -2.42 -12.35 -7.50
C TRP A 47 -2.83 -13.21 -8.69
N ARG A 48 -1.91 -13.45 -9.64
CA ARG A 48 -2.10 -14.30 -10.82
C ARG A 48 -2.39 -15.77 -10.49
N CYS A 49 -1.84 -16.30 -9.39
CA CYS A 49 -1.99 -17.71 -9.03
C CYS A 49 -3.38 -18.02 -8.45
N HIS A 50 -4.02 -17.05 -7.80
CA HIS A 50 -5.35 -17.21 -7.18
C HIS A 50 -6.50 -17.06 -8.16
N VAL A 51 -6.29 -16.32 -9.25
CA VAL A 51 -7.26 -16.19 -10.34
C VAL A 51 -7.48 -17.54 -11.03
N ALA A 52 -6.41 -18.28 -11.30
CA ALA A 52 -6.46 -19.59 -11.95
C ALA A 52 -7.21 -20.68 -11.15
N THR A 53 -7.40 -20.47 -9.84
CA THR A 53 -8.00 -21.47 -8.93
C THR A 53 -9.40 -21.08 -8.44
N GLY A 54 -9.97 -19.95 -8.91
CA GLY A 54 -11.32 -19.51 -8.53
C GLY A 54 -11.48 -19.00 -7.09
N GLY A 55 -10.38 -18.96 -6.31
CA GLY A 55 -10.38 -18.46 -4.92
C GLY A 55 -10.22 -16.94 -4.80
N TYR A 56 -10.05 -16.25 -5.91
CA TYR A 56 -9.64 -14.85 -5.98
C TYR A 56 -10.63 -13.88 -5.30
N THR A 57 -11.92 -13.95 -5.64
CA THR A 57 -12.95 -13.09 -5.02
C THR A 57 -13.04 -13.33 -3.52
N LYS A 58 -12.93 -14.59 -3.07
CA LYS A 58 -12.96 -14.95 -1.64
C LYS A 58 -11.77 -14.34 -0.89
N MET A 59 -10.60 -14.34 -1.52
CA MET A 59 -9.39 -13.70 -1.01
C MET A 59 -9.53 -12.18 -0.95
N LEU A 60 -10.00 -11.54 -2.02
CA LEU A 60 -10.22 -10.08 -2.04
C LEU A 60 -11.20 -9.66 -0.95
N SER A 61 -12.34 -10.35 -0.81
CA SER A 61 -13.29 -10.06 0.26
C SER A 61 -12.71 -10.33 1.66
N ALA A 62 -11.76 -11.26 1.80
CA ALA A 62 -11.06 -11.47 3.07
C ALA A 62 -10.09 -10.31 3.36
N ILE A 63 -9.33 -9.86 2.35
CA ILE A 63 -8.39 -8.73 2.42
C ILE A 63 -9.13 -7.42 2.72
N ALA A 64 -10.26 -7.16 2.05
CA ALA A 64 -11.09 -5.98 2.29
C ALA A 64 -11.60 -5.91 3.74
N ARG A 65 -11.85 -7.08 4.37
CA ARG A 65 -12.31 -7.21 5.76
C ARG A 65 -11.21 -7.16 6.83
N LEU A 66 -9.96 -6.92 6.46
CA LEU A 66 -8.87 -6.69 7.41
C LEU A 66 -8.97 -5.32 8.05
N ASP A 67 -8.67 -5.18 9.33
CA ASP A 67 -8.66 -3.87 9.98
C ASP A 67 -7.52 -2.99 9.46
N LEU A 68 -6.41 -3.63 9.10
CA LEU A 68 -5.25 -3.01 8.49
C LEU A 68 -4.77 -3.83 7.27
N LEU A 69 -4.57 -3.15 6.14
CA LEU A 69 -3.95 -3.75 4.96
C LEU A 69 -2.59 -3.10 4.74
N ILE A 70 -1.55 -3.92 4.59
CA ILE A 70 -0.21 -3.45 4.22
C ILE A 70 0.07 -3.91 2.79
N LEU A 71 0.12 -2.96 1.86
CA LEU A 71 0.58 -3.14 0.49
C LEU A 71 2.08 -2.84 0.46
N ASP A 72 2.90 -3.88 0.46
CA ASP A 72 4.35 -3.75 0.36
C ASP A 72 4.81 -3.99 -1.08
N ASP A 73 5.93 -3.37 -1.44
CA ASP A 73 6.47 -3.39 -2.81
C ASP A 73 5.44 -2.96 -3.86
N TRP A 74 4.77 -1.83 -3.62
CA TRP A 74 3.98 -1.18 -4.65
C TRP A 74 4.86 -0.91 -5.88
N ARG A 75 4.49 -1.60 -6.97
CA ARG A 75 5.35 -2.09 -8.06
C ARG A 75 6.20 -1.03 -8.76
N LEU A 76 7.25 -1.52 -9.44
CA LEU A 76 7.98 -0.79 -10.49
C LEU A 76 7.38 -1.00 -11.89
N GLU A 77 6.47 -1.95 -12.04
CA GLU A 77 5.85 -2.35 -13.31
C GLU A 77 4.36 -1.97 -13.37
N PRO A 78 3.84 -1.63 -14.57
CA PRO A 78 2.42 -1.32 -14.74
C PRO A 78 1.48 -2.44 -14.32
N LEU A 79 0.28 -2.06 -13.84
CA LEU A 79 -0.77 -3.00 -13.48
C LEU A 79 -1.50 -3.52 -14.73
N ASP A 80 -1.74 -4.83 -14.77
CA ASP A 80 -2.68 -5.39 -15.74
C ASP A 80 -4.14 -5.00 -15.42
N ALA A 81 -5.05 -5.26 -16.36
CA ALA A 81 -6.44 -4.82 -16.23
C ALA A 81 -7.16 -5.44 -15.04
N GLU A 82 -6.78 -6.66 -14.64
CA GLU A 82 -7.40 -7.37 -13.53
C GLU A 82 -6.91 -6.82 -12.19
N GLN A 83 -5.59 -6.65 -12.05
CA GLN A 83 -4.97 -6.04 -10.87
C GLN A 83 -5.53 -4.64 -10.59
N ARG A 84 -5.72 -3.83 -11.63
CA ARG A 84 -6.36 -2.50 -11.51
C ARG A 84 -7.76 -2.59 -10.92
N ARG A 85 -8.60 -3.48 -11.46
CA ARG A 85 -9.99 -3.65 -11.01
C ARG A 85 -10.03 -4.07 -9.55
N SER A 86 -9.20 -5.02 -9.16
CA SER A 86 -9.19 -5.53 -7.80
C SER A 86 -8.58 -4.56 -6.79
N LEU A 87 -7.59 -3.78 -7.21
CA LEU A 87 -7.08 -2.69 -6.40
C LEU A 87 -8.13 -1.57 -6.23
N LEU A 88 -8.91 -1.27 -7.27
CA LEU A 88 -10.04 -0.35 -7.17
C LEU A 88 -11.10 -0.86 -6.19
N GLU A 89 -11.50 -2.12 -6.32
CA GLU A 89 -12.47 -2.76 -5.41
C GLU A 89 -11.99 -2.70 -3.94
N ILE A 90 -10.72 -3.02 -3.69
CA ILE A 90 -10.12 -2.91 -2.35
C ILE A 90 -10.10 -1.45 -1.87
N ALA A 91 -9.73 -0.51 -2.73
CA ALA A 91 -9.69 0.91 -2.36
C ALA A 91 -11.09 1.44 -2.04
N GLU A 92 -12.11 1.00 -2.78
CA GLU A 92 -13.53 1.33 -2.57
C GLU A 92 -14.06 0.79 -1.26
N ASP A 93 -13.92 -0.52 -1.01
CA ASP A 93 -14.42 -1.17 0.20
C ASP A 93 -13.79 -0.62 1.49
N ARG A 94 -12.58 -0.06 1.38
CA ARG A 94 -11.81 0.42 2.53
C ARG A 94 -11.89 1.93 2.73
N TYR A 95 -12.30 2.69 1.72
CA TYR A 95 -12.37 4.15 1.79
C TYR A 95 -13.23 4.60 2.98
N GLU A 96 -12.65 5.45 3.86
CA GLU A 96 -13.27 5.95 5.10
C GLU A 96 -13.76 4.87 6.10
N ALA A 97 -13.47 3.61 5.85
CA ALA A 97 -13.85 2.47 6.67
C ALA A 97 -12.66 1.85 7.40
N ARG A 98 -11.54 1.62 6.70
CA ARG A 98 -10.36 0.87 7.18
C ARG A 98 -9.07 1.43 6.59
N SER A 99 -7.97 1.38 7.34
CA SER A 99 -6.70 1.97 6.91
C SER A 99 -5.90 1.07 5.98
N ILE A 100 -5.18 1.67 5.03
CA ILE A 100 -4.19 1.03 4.17
C ILE A 100 -2.82 1.68 4.42
N ILE A 101 -1.80 0.86 4.63
CA ILE A 101 -0.39 1.26 4.55
C ILE A 101 0.14 0.84 3.18
N VAL A 102 0.67 1.78 2.41
CA VAL A 102 1.33 1.49 1.13
C VAL A 102 2.81 1.80 1.27
N ALA A 103 3.67 0.84 1.01
CA ALA A 103 5.11 1.02 0.92
C ALA A 103 5.57 0.88 -0.54
N SER A 104 6.16 1.94 -1.09
CA SER A 104 6.62 1.97 -2.49
C SER A 104 8.04 2.48 -2.61
N GLN A 105 8.75 2.01 -3.64
CA GLN A 105 10.02 2.59 -4.04
C GLN A 105 9.85 3.82 -4.94
N LEU A 106 8.65 4.02 -5.48
CA LEU A 106 8.32 5.12 -6.37
C LEU A 106 7.58 6.22 -5.63
N PRO A 107 7.84 7.49 -5.98
CA PRO A 107 7.06 8.60 -5.46
C PRO A 107 5.61 8.52 -5.98
N VAL A 108 4.68 9.09 -5.20
CA VAL A 108 3.23 8.96 -5.42
C VAL A 108 2.78 9.52 -6.77
N ASP A 109 3.45 10.55 -7.27
CA ASP A 109 3.20 11.16 -8.58
C ASP A 109 3.43 10.21 -9.75
N ARG A 110 4.26 9.18 -9.58
CA ARG A 110 4.48 8.13 -10.60
C ARG A 110 3.40 7.05 -10.60
N TRP A 111 2.58 6.95 -9.57
CA TRP A 111 1.60 5.86 -9.45
C TRP A 111 0.49 5.96 -10.50
N TYR A 112 0.14 7.16 -10.93
CA TYR A 112 -0.88 7.38 -11.96
C TYR A 112 -0.53 6.65 -13.27
N GLU A 113 0.72 6.78 -13.71
CA GLU A 113 1.25 6.12 -14.90
C GLU A 113 1.28 4.59 -14.74
N LEU A 114 1.69 4.10 -13.57
CA LEU A 114 1.74 2.66 -13.29
C LEU A 114 0.38 1.99 -13.28
N ILE A 115 -0.66 2.70 -12.86
CA ILE A 115 -2.03 2.17 -12.94
C ILE A 115 -2.43 2.05 -14.41
N GLY A 116 -2.02 2.99 -15.28
CA GLY A 116 -2.09 2.83 -16.74
C GLY A 116 -3.50 2.99 -17.35
N ASN A 117 -4.51 3.31 -16.56
CA ASN A 117 -5.84 3.73 -17.04
C ASN A 117 -6.27 4.99 -16.29
N PRO A 118 -6.43 6.15 -16.98
CA PRO A 118 -6.74 7.43 -16.34
C PRO A 118 -7.91 7.39 -15.36
N THR A 119 -9.06 6.87 -15.80
CA THR A 119 -10.28 6.83 -14.99
C THR A 119 -10.13 5.96 -13.75
N ILE A 120 -9.51 4.80 -13.88
CA ILE A 120 -9.26 3.91 -12.74
C ILE A 120 -8.16 4.49 -11.83
N ALA A 121 -7.14 5.13 -12.39
CA ALA A 121 -6.08 5.77 -11.63
C ALA A 121 -6.61 6.91 -10.77
N ASP A 122 -7.44 7.79 -11.31
CA ASP A 122 -8.13 8.84 -10.55
C ASP A 122 -8.92 8.22 -9.40
N ALA A 123 -9.75 7.22 -9.68
CA ALA A 123 -10.60 6.60 -8.66
C ALA A 123 -9.78 5.94 -7.53
N ILE A 124 -8.71 5.22 -7.87
CA ILE A 124 -7.82 4.59 -6.88
C ILE A 124 -7.08 5.64 -6.07
N LEU A 125 -6.45 6.62 -6.72
CA LEU A 125 -5.61 7.60 -6.06
C LEU A 125 -6.43 8.56 -5.19
N ASP A 126 -7.63 8.94 -5.61
CA ASP A 126 -8.55 9.72 -4.77
C ASP A 126 -8.79 8.98 -3.43
N ARG A 127 -9.08 7.68 -3.47
CA ARG A 127 -9.34 6.90 -2.25
C ARG A 127 -8.09 6.60 -1.42
N LEU A 128 -6.95 6.35 -2.07
CA LEU A 128 -5.71 6.00 -1.37
C LEU A 128 -5.02 7.23 -0.79
N VAL A 129 -5.06 8.36 -1.49
CA VAL A 129 -4.18 9.51 -1.25
C VAL A 129 -4.88 10.65 -0.51
N HIS A 130 -6.18 10.87 -0.73
CA HIS A 130 -6.91 12.02 -0.19
C HIS A 130 -6.80 12.14 1.33
N ASN A 131 -6.92 11.02 2.04
CA ASN A 131 -6.90 10.94 3.50
C ASN A 131 -5.64 10.23 4.04
N ALA A 132 -4.49 10.45 3.39
CA ALA A 132 -3.25 9.75 3.71
C ALA A 132 -2.17 10.62 4.35
N TYR A 133 -1.57 10.11 5.41
CA TYR A 133 -0.26 10.57 5.86
C TYR A 133 0.81 10.13 4.87
N ARG A 134 1.85 10.94 4.67
CA ARG A 134 2.97 10.63 3.77
C ARG A 134 4.29 10.70 4.51
N ILE A 135 5.13 9.68 4.29
CA ILE A 135 6.50 9.62 4.79
C ILE A 135 7.40 9.31 3.60
N ASP A 136 8.26 10.27 3.26
CA ASP A 136 9.23 10.12 2.19
C ASP A 136 10.62 9.87 2.79
N PHE A 137 11.05 8.61 2.74
CA PHE A 137 12.40 8.23 3.12
C PHE A 137 13.38 8.73 2.06
N LYS A 138 14.45 9.35 2.53
CA LYS A 138 15.60 9.71 1.71
C LYS A 138 16.70 8.67 1.90
N ALA A 139 17.44 8.36 0.84
CA ALA A 139 18.69 7.63 1.00
C ALA A 139 19.66 8.51 1.81
N GLU A 140 20.26 7.96 2.85
CA GLU A 140 21.47 8.56 3.41
C GLU A 140 22.63 8.31 2.44
N GLY A 141 23.31 9.37 2.00
CA GLY A 141 24.63 9.22 1.36
C GLY A 141 24.83 9.69 -0.08
N ALA A 142 24.13 10.71 -0.59
CA ALA A 142 24.53 11.39 -1.83
C ALA A 142 25.12 12.81 -1.62
N GLY A 143 25.15 13.31 -0.38
CA GLY A 143 25.64 14.67 -0.06
C GLY A 143 27.11 14.76 0.35
N TRP A 144 27.78 13.64 0.63
CA TRP A 144 29.15 13.64 1.19
C TRP A 144 30.26 13.44 0.15
N LEU A 145 29.92 13.26 -1.13
CA LEU A 145 30.88 13.01 -2.22
C LEU A 145 31.07 14.21 -3.17
N THR A 146 30.30 15.29 -3.02
CA THR A 146 30.41 16.50 -3.87
C THR A 146 31.17 17.66 -3.22
N GLU A 147 31.52 17.55 -1.93
CA GLU A 147 32.24 18.58 -1.20
C GLU A 147 33.40 17.96 -0.42
N ARG A 148 34.51 17.70 -1.11
CA ARG A 148 35.83 17.73 -0.49
C ARG A 148 36.60 18.90 -1.11
N PRO A 149 37.18 19.80 -0.30
CA PRO A 149 38.09 20.84 -0.78
C PRO A 149 39.37 20.25 -1.38
#